data_AF-A0A7M5X7G2-F1
#
_entry.id   AF-A0A7M5X7G2-F1
#
_cell.length_a   1.000
_cell.length_b   1.000
_cell.length_c   1.000
_cell.angle_alpha   90.00
_cell.angle_beta   90.00
_cell.angle_gamma   90.00
#
_symmetry.space_group_name_H-M   'P 1'
#
loop_
_entity.id
_entity.type
_entity.pdbx_description
1 polymer ?
#
loop_
_entity_poly.entity_id
_entity_poly.type
_entity_poly.pdbx_seq_one_letter_code
_entity_poly.pdbx_strand_id
1 'polypeptide(L)'
;MGVFRVIIVASISYYIFTHCDFKNLTTRIFLASLVSVYTSKRGYDKKSLSFSGSLSAIVVGFLTTVANLSSFVCLLTFFVTSSFFTKWRSDRKRLIEENFKEGGGRNMVQVFCNGGMLSVISLLFLSEVGYGERVINFSRDFTASCLLSSMLGTLACCNGDTWASEIGTVAAFMKPRLITTWKKVPVGTNGGITLVGLCASAFGGLILGFAFLLSLKLFVGSDTFDMETQYHALRLTFYAGLFGSIVDSLLGAFFQYSGFCSLRKKVVSQPSRTTEFISGSPVFDNDQVNLLSSLIMAVITPIYAYYSWPKYD
;
A
#
# COMPACT_ATOMS: atom_id res chain seq x y z
N MET A 1 8.26 26.92 -12.13
CA MET A 1 8.16 26.97 -10.64
C MET A 1 8.07 25.60 -9.96
N GLY A 2 7.48 24.56 -10.56
CA GLY A 2 7.32 23.23 -9.92
C GLY A 2 8.63 22.47 -9.68
N VAL A 3 9.50 22.36 -10.69
CA VAL A 3 10.76 21.60 -10.62
C VAL A 3 11.73 22.20 -9.59
N PHE A 4 11.85 23.53 -9.55
CA PHE A 4 12.71 24.23 -8.60
C PHE A 4 12.28 24.01 -7.15
N ARG A 5 10.96 23.98 -6.87
CA ARG A 5 10.43 23.63 -5.55
C ARG A 5 10.72 22.18 -5.17
N VAL A 6 10.65 21.26 -6.13
CA VAL A 6 10.97 19.84 -5.89
C VAL A 6 12.45 19.67 -5.55
N ILE A 7 13.34 20.31 -6.30
CA ILE A 7 14.79 20.26 -6.04
C ILE A 7 15.11 20.87 -4.67
N ILE A 8 14.56 22.05 -4.35
CA ILE A 8 14.79 22.68 -3.04
C ILE A 8 14.26 21.80 -1.90
N VAL A 9 13.06 21.23 -2.01
CA VAL A 9 12.51 20.34 -0.99
C VAL A 9 13.34 19.05 -0.88
N ALA A 10 13.78 18.47 -1.99
CA ALA A 10 14.62 17.29 -2.00
C ALA A 10 16.00 17.56 -1.38
N SER A 11 16.61 18.72 -1.67
CA SER A 11 17.89 19.13 -1.13
C SER A 11 17.82 19.50 0.34
N ILE A 12 16.77 20.20 0.79
CA ILE A 12 16.53 20.50 2.21
C ILE A 12 16.23 19.21 2.97
N SER A 13 15.41 18.32 2.40
CA SER A 13 15.17 17.00 2.99
C SER A 13 16.49 16.25 3.10
N TYR A 14 17.25 16.11 2.02
CA TYR A 14 18.56 15.46 2.02
C TYR A 14 19.51 16.07 3.05
N TYR A 15 19.58 17.40 3.16
CA TYR A 15 20.42 18.09 4.14
C TYR A 15 19.98 17.79 5.58
N ILE A 16 18.70 17.93 5.91
CA ILE A 16 18.14 17.58 7.23
C ILE A 16 18.40 16.10 7.52
N PHE A 17 18.21 15.21 6.54
CA PHE A 17 18.40 13.77 6.69
C PHE A 17 19.86 13.34 6.87
N THR A 18 20.81 14.08 6.29
CA THR A 18 22.25 13.77 6.39
C THR A 18 22.94 14.47 7.57
N HIS A 19 22.40 15.59 8.06
CA HIS A 19 23.03 16.43 9.08
C HIS A 19 22.29 16.45 10.43
N CYS A 20 21.03 16.03 10.51
CA CYS A 20 20.36 15.79 11.79
C CYS A 20 20.71 14.38 12.30
N ASP A 21 21.10 14.29 13.56
CA ASP A 21 21.40 12.99 14.18
C ASP A 21 20.11 12.18 14.43
N PHE A 22 19.72 11.39 13.43
CA PHE A 22 18.58 10.47 13.50
C PHE A 22 18.78 9.32 14.51
N LYS A 23 19.97 9.20 15.12
CA LYS A 23 20.22 8.29 16.24
C LYS A 23 19.61 8.82 17.55
N ASN A 24 19.36 10.13 17.65
CA ASN A 24 18.70 10.72 18.80
C ASN A 24 17.17 10.57 18.68
N LEU A 25 16.57 9.88 19.66
CA LEU A 25 15.12 9.63 19.72
C LEU A 25 14.29 10.91 19.66
N THR A 26 14.71 11.98 20.35
CA THR A 26 14.00 13.27 20.38
C THR A 26 13.94 13.89 18.99
N THR A 27 15.07 13.91 18.28
CA THR A 27 15.15 14.39 16.89
C THR A 27 14.26 13.58 15.98
N ARG A 28 14.26 12.24 16.13
CA ARG A 28 13.43 11.34 15.32
C ARG A 28 11.94 11.55 15.56
N ILE A 29 11.48 11.70 16.81
CA ILE A 29 10.08 11.99 17.15
C ILE A 29 9.65 13.34 16.58
N PHE A 30 10.50 14.36 16.71
CA PHE A 30 10.22 15.69 16.18
C PHE A 30 10.06 15.67 14.65
N LEU A 31 11.00 15.05 13.94
CA LEU A 31 10.94 14.93 12.48
C LEU A 31 9.79 14.05 12.00
N ALA A 32 9.49 12.95 12.72
CA ALA A 32 8.32 12.11 12.45
C ALA A 32 7.02 12.91 12.56
N SER A 33 6.90 13.76 13.58
CA SER A 33 5.74 14.63 13.78
C SER A 33 5.61 15.63 12.62
N LEU A 34 6.70 16.33 12.28
CA LEU A 34 6.71 17.33 11.21
C LEU A 34 6.37 16.72 9.85
N VAL A 35 7.02 15.62 9.47
CA VAL A 35 6.83 15.00 8.17
C VAL A 35 5.43 14.38 8.05
N SER A 36 4.91 13.78 9.12
CA SER A 36 3.55 13.20 9.12
C SER A 36 2.47 14.28 9.02
N VAL A 37 2.60 15.37 9.76
CA VAL A 37 1.69 16.53 9.64
C VAL A 37 1.79 17.17 8.26
N TYR A 38 3.00 17.38 7.74
CA TYR A 38 3.21 17.97 6.42
C TYR A 38 2.59 17.13 5.30
N THR A 39 2.89 15.83 5.27
CA THR A 39 2.38 14.92 4.23
C THR A 39 0.86 14.76 4.32
N SER A 40 0.31 14.66 5.54
CA SER A 40 -1.14 14.61 5.76
C SER A 40 -1.85 15.89 5.33
N LYS A 41 -1.32 17.07 5.68
CA LYS A 41 -1.83 18.37 5.22
C LYS A 41 -1.82 18.47 3.70
N ARG A 42 -0.71 18.07 3.06
CA ARG A 42 -0.62 18.04 1.59
C ARG A 42 -1.64 17.08 0.97
N GLY A 43 -1.91 15.95 1.62
CA GLY A 43 -2.95 15.01 1.22
C GLY A 43 -4.36 15.62 1.30
N TYR A 44 -4.65 16.36 2.37
CA TYR A 44 -5.90 17.10 2.54
C TYR A 44 -6.08 18.19 1.49
N ASP A 45 -5.07 19.05 1.32
CA ASP A 45 -5.09 20.18 0.37
C ASP A 45 -5.31 19.68 -1.07
N LYS A 46 -4.75 18.51 -1.40
CA LYS A 46 -4.93 17.85 -2.70
C LYS A 46 -6.23 17.05 -2.81
N LYS A 47 -7.11 17.04 -1.81
CA LYS A 47 -8.34 16.24 -1.74
C LYS A 47 -8.12 14.72 -1.81
N SER A 48 -6.89 14.25 -1.57
CA SER A 48 -6.58 12.82 -1.50
C SER A 48 -6.98 12.20 -0.16
N LEU A 49 -7.02 13.02 0.90
CA LEU A 49 -7.52 12.67 2.22
C LEU A 49 -8.69 13.58 2.58
N SER A 50 -9.66 13.03 3.29
CA SER A 50 -10.63 13.82 4.05
C SER A 50 -10.01 14.31 5.37
N PHE A 51 -10.68 15.20 6.10
CA PHE A 51 -10.17 15.67 7.39
C PHE A 51 -9.93 14.51 8.38
N SER A 52 -10.88 13.58 8.50
CA SER A 52 -10.73 12.40 9.36
C SER A 52 -9.60 11.49 8.87
N GLY A 53 -9.50 11.27 7.56
CA GLY A 53 -8.38 10.53 6.96
C GLY A 53 -7.03 11.18 7.23
N SER A 54 -6.95 12.50 7.25
CA SER A 54 -5.73 13.24 7.57
C SER A 54 -5.28 13.04 9.01
N LEU A 55 -6.20 13.03 9.98
CA LEU A 55 -5.85 12.75 11.37
C LEU A 55 -5.30 11.33 11.53
N SER A 56 -5.93 10.33 10.91
CA SER A 56 -5.43 8.95 10.91
C SER A 56 -4.10 8.80 10.19
N ALA A 57 -3.91 9.50 9.07
CA ALA A 57 -2.66 9.47 8.32
C ALA A 57 -1.49 10.05 9.11
N ILE A 58 -1.74 11.03 10.00
CA ILE A 58 -0.72 11.53 10.93
C ILE A 58 -0.28 10.41 11.88
N VAL A 59 -1.21 9.64 12.44
CA VAL A 59 -0.90 8.54 13.36
C VAL A 59 -0.11 7.44 12.64
N VAL A 60 -0.62 6.95 11.50
CA VAL A 60 0.04 5.88 10.71
C VAL A 60 1.43 6.35 10.27
N GLY A 61 1.54 7.56 9.72
CA GLY A 61 2.79 8.16 9.29
C GLY A 61 3.78 8.31 10.45
N PHE A 62 3.33 8.79 11.60
CA PHE A 62 4.17 9.01 12.76
C PHE A 62 4.75 7.71 13.28
N LEU A 63 3.91 6.70 13.54
CA LEU A 63 4.35 5.40 14.03
C LEU A 63 5.36 4.74 13.07
N THR A 64 5.05 4.76 11.78
CA THR A 64 5.93 4.19 10.75
C THR A 64 7.26 4.94 10.69
N THR A 65 7.24 6.28 10.76
CA THR A 65 8.47 7.11 10.69
C THR A 65 9.35 6.92 11.91
N VAL A 66 8.77 6.84 13.11
CA VAL A 66 9.53 6.59 14.34
C VAL A 66 10.12 5.18 14.31
N ALA A 67 9.35 4.17 13.88
CA ALA A 67 9.85 2.80 13.75
C ALA A 67 11.02 2.71 12.77
N ASN A 68 10.78 3.08 11.50
CA ASN A 68 11.73 2.85 10.42
C ASN A 68 11.46 3.81 9.24
N LEU A 69 12.43 4.67 8.90
CA LEU A 69 12.29 5.68 7.84
C LEU A 69 12.14 5.02 6.46
N SER A 70 12.82 3.90 6.23
CA SER A 70 12.74 3.17 4.95
C SER A 70 11.32 2.65 4.70
N SER A 71 10.65 2.18 5.75
CA SER A 71 9.24 1.79 5.72
C SER A 71 8.31 3.00 5.53
N PHE A 72 8.64 4.15 6.12
CA PHE A 72 7.90 5.40 5.87
C PHE A 72 8.05 5.88 4.42
N VAL A 73 9.24 5.78 3.80
CA VAL A 73 9.43 6.08 2.38
C VAL A 73 8.55 5.19 1.50
N CYS A 74 8.41 3.91 1.87
CA CYS A 74 7.48 3.01 1.19
C CYS A 74 6.02 3.43 1.38
N LEU A 75 5.60 3.77 2.61
CA LEU A 75 4.26 4.30 2.89
C LEU A 75 3.97 5.58 2.08
N LEU A 76 4.93 6.51 2.01
CA LEU A 76 4.80 7.74 1.22
C LEU A 76 4.71 7.44 -0.27
N THR A 77 5.51 6.49 -0.77
CA THR A 77 5.48 6.05 -2.18
C THR A 77 4.12 5.43 -2.51
N PHE A 78 3.59 4.56 -1.65
CA PHE A 78 2.22 4.04 -1.76
C PHE A 78 1.22 5.20 -1.83
N PHE A 79 1.22 6.08 -0.84
CA PHE A 79 0.25 7.17 -0.77
C PHE A 79 0.28 8.08 -2.00
N VAL A 80 1.47 8.49 -2.45
CA VAL A 80 1.63 9.40 -3.59
C VAL A 80 1.21 8.73 -4.90
N THR A 81 1.72 7.52 -5.16
CA THR A 81 1.46 6.83 -6.44
C THR A 81 0.02 6.36 -6.54
N SER A 82 -0.53 5.79 -5.47
CA SER A 82 -1.94 5.39 -5.44
C SER A 82 -2.87 6.60 -5.53
N SER A 83 -2.56 7.74 -4.88
CA SER A 83 -3.35 8.96 -5.04
C SER A 83 -3.30 9.54 -6.45
N PHE A 84 -2.18 9.37 -7.16
CA PHE A 84 -2.07 9.71 -8.57
C PHE A 84 -3.00 8.83 -9.41
N PHE A 85 -2.93 7.50 -9.24
CA PHE A 85 -3.77 6.59 -10.01
C PHE A 85 -5.25 6.70 -9.69
N THR A 86 -5.64 7.00 -8.44
CA THR A 86 -7.04 7.32 -8.08
C THR A 86 -7.60 8.46 -8.91
N LYS A 87 -6.81 9.53 -9.13
CA LYS A 87 -7.22 10.69 -9.93
C LYS A 87 -7.08 10.48 -11.43
N TRP A 88 -6.22 9.56 -11.85
CA TRP A 88 -6.00 9.28 -13.25
C TRP A 88 -7.28 8.72 -13.90
N ARG A 89 -7.70 9.34 -15.01
CA ARG A 89 -8.93 9.00 -15.76
C ARG A 89 -10.19 8.99 -14.89
N SER A 90 -10.31 9.92 -13.94
CA SER A 90 -11.48 10.11 -13.08
C SER A 90 -12.81 10.22 -13.85
N ASP A 91 -12.81 10.86 -15.03
CA ASP A 91 -14.00 10.98 -15.88
C ASP A 91 -14.58 9.62 -16.29
N ARG A 92 -13.71 8.64 -16.58
CA ARG A 92 -14.15 7.28 -16.91
C ARG A 92 -14.62 6.53 -15.67
N LYS A 93 -13.93 6.70 -14.54
CA LYS A 93 -14.29 6.06 -13.26
C LYS A 93 -15.65 6.50 -12.76
N ARG A 94 -15.97 7.79 -12.89
CA ARG A 94 -17.30 8.34 -12.58
C ARG A 94 -18.44 7.60 -13.30
N LEU A 95 -18.20 7.12 -14.52
CA LEU A 95 -19.18 6.39 -15.32
C LEU A 95 -19.29 4.91 -14.97
N ILE A 96 -18.35 4.35 -14.22
CA ILE A 96 -18.25 2.91 -13.92
C ILE A 96 -18.56 2.64 -12.44
N GLU A 97 -17.98 3.42 -11.54
CA GLU A 97 -18.04 3.21 -10.10
C GLU A 97 -19.36 3.72 -9.50
N GLU A 98 -19.93 2.94 -8.58
CA GLU A 98 -21.12 3.32 -7.81
C GLU A 98 -20.81 4.48 -6.85
N ASN A 99 -19.75 4.35 -6.06
CA ASN A 99 -19.40 5.25 -4.96
C ASN A 99 -18.23 6.19 -5.31
N PHE A 100 -18.19 6.68 -6.55
CA PHE A 100 -17.11 7.56 -7.01
C PHE A 100 -17.01 8.83 -6.16
N LYS A 101 -15.80 9.13 -5.67
CA LYS A 101 -15.49 10.35 -4.91
C LYS A 101 -14.44 11.18 -5.64
N GLU A 102 -14.75 12.45 -5.88
CA GLU A 102 -13.81 13.38 -6.53
C GLU A 102 -12.51 13.50 -5.72
N GLY A 103 -11.38 13.16 -6.34
CA GLY A 103 -10.06 13.20 -5.71
C GLY A 103 -9.72 12.01 -4.80
N GLY A 104 -10.64 11.04 -4.63
CA GLY A 104 -10.51 9.87 -3.76
C GLY A 104 -10.96 10.14 -2.32
N GLY A 105 -10.45 11.22 -1.70
CA GLY A 105 -10.91 11.69 -0.39
C GLY A 105 -10.93 10.62 0.70
N ARG A 106 -9.84 9.84 0.84
CA ARG A 106 -9.82 8.68 1.75
C ARG A 106 -10.18 9.11 3.18
N ASN A 107 -11.12 8.39 3.80
CA ASN A 107 -11.55 8.64 5.17
C ASN A 107 -10.72 7.86 6.19
N MET A 108 -10.97 8.10 7.48
CA MET A 108 -10.29 7.40 8.57
C MET A 108 -10.35 5.88 8.44
N VAL A 109 -11.52 5.33 8.08
CA VAL A 109 -11.71 3.88 7.90
C VAL A 109 -10.78 3.36 6.80
N GLN A 110 -10.78 3.99 5.63
CA GLN A 110 -9.91 3.63 4.52
C GLN A 110 -8.43 3.72 4.86
N VAL A 111 -8.02 4.74 5.63
CA VAL A 111 -6.63 4.89 6.06
C VAL A 111 -6.23 3.78 7.03
N PHE A 112 -7.08 3.41 7.99
CA PHE A 112 -6.80 2.30 8.90
C PHE A 112 -6.90 0.93 8.24
N CYS A 113 -7.79 0.72 7.28
CA CYS A 113 -7.86 -0.56 6.58
C CYS A 113 -6.63 -0.80 5.70
N ASN A 114 -6.04 0.25 5.13
CA ASN A 114 -4.84 0.12 4.29
C ASN A 114 -3.51 0.32 5.07
N GLY A 115 -3.54 0.93 6.25
CA GLY A 115 -2.34 1.28 7.04
C GLY A 115 -2.37 0.87 8.52
N GLY A 116 -3.46 0.27 8.99
CA GLY A 116 -3.65 -0.16 10.37
C GLY A 116 -2.74 -1.32 10.72
N MET A 117 -2.66 -2.35 9.88
CA MET A 117 -1.73 -3.46 10.13
C MET A 117 -0.27 -2.99 10.10
N LEU A 118 0.08 -2.07 9.19
CA LEU A 118 1.39 -1.41 9.20
C LEU A 118 1.66 -0.70 10.53
N SER A 119 0.67 -0.03 11.11
CA SER A 119 0.79 0.65 12.41
C SER A 119 1.01 -0.34 13.55
N VAL A 120 0.31 -1.47 13.54
CA VAL A 120 0.51 -2.57 14.51
C VAL A 120 1.93 -3.12 14.40
N ILE A 121 2.40 -3.43 13.19
CA ILE A 121 3.77 -3.92 12.97
C ILE A 121 4.80 -2.85 13.36
N SER A 122 4.51 -1.56 13.15
CA SER A 122 5.39 -0.46 13.58
C SER A 122 5.52 -0.38 15.10
N LEU A 123 4.43 -0.59 15.84
CA LEU A 123 4.47 -0.68 17.29
C LEU A 123 5.26 -1.90 17.77
N LEU A 124 5.06 -3.07 17.13
CA LEU A 124 5.84 -4.27 17.43
C LEU A 124 7.33 -4.09 17.11
N PHE A 125 7.66 -3.39 16.02
CA PHE A 125 9.04 -3.06 15.69
C PHE A 125 9.67 -2.17 16.74
N LEU A 126 8.94 -1.14 17.20
CA LEU A 126 9.39 -0.26 18.28
C LEU A 126 9.58 -1.00 19.60
N SER A 127 8.73 -1.98 19.93
CA SER A 127 8.85 -2.75 21.18
C SER A 127 9.97 -3.78 21.14
N GLU A 128 10.08 -4.55 20.06
CA GLU A 128 10.99 -5.71 19.98
C GLU A 128 12.39 -5.35 19.45
N VAL A 129 12.48 -4.35 18.57
CA VAL A 129 13.72 -3.99 17.86
C VAL A 129 14.23 -2.60 18.27
N GLY A 130 13.31 -1.73 18.68
CA GLY A 130 13.56 -0.32 18.93
C GLY A 130 13.43 0.53 17.66
N TYR A 131 13.73 1.83 17.79
CA TYR A 131 13.70 2.75 16.66
C TYR A 131 15.00 2.65 15.84
N GLY A 132 14.90 2.82 14.53
CA GLY A 132 16.08 2.97 13.67
C GLY A 132 15.98 2.23 12.35
N GLU A 133 16.97 2.48 11.50
CA GLU A 133 17.08 1.75 10.25
C GLU A 133 17.68 0.37 10.51
N ARG A 134 17.07 -0.63 9.88
CA ARG A 134 17.49 -2.03 9.90
C ARG A 134 17.46 -2.53 8.46
N VAL A 135 18.34 -3.47 8.18
CA VAL A 135 18.40 -4.18 6.91
C VAL A 135 17.76 -5.54 7.09
N ILE A 136 17.23 -6.13 6.01
CA ILE A 136 16.74 -7.50 6.08
C ILE A 136 17.96 -8.41 6.10
N ASN A 137 18.18 -9.11 7.21
CA ASN A 137 19.22 -10.12 7.35
C ASN A 137 18.82 -11.14 8.41
N PHE A 138 18.23 -12.25 7.97
CA PHE A 138 17.71 -13.28 8.87
C PHE A 138 18.79 -14.01 9.69
N SER A 139 20.06 -13.93 9.27
CA SER A 139 21.18 -14.54 10.00
C SER A 139 21.66 -13.68 11.18
N ARG A 140 21.50 -12.35 11.09
CA ARG A 140 21.98 -11.41 12.12
C ARG A 140 20.87 -10.84 12.99
N ASP A 141 19.73 -10.53 12.41
CA ASP A 141 18.60 -9.89 13.10
C ASP A 141 17.29 -10.48 12.58
N PHE A 142 16.97 -11.67 13.09
CA PHE A 142 15.78 -12.41 12.69
C PHE A 142 14.49 -11.60 12.92
N THR A 143 14.33 -11.03 14.11
CA THR A 143 13.12 -10.30 14.50
C THR A 143 12.91 -9.06 13.65
N ALA A 144 13.94 -8.22 13.45
CA ALA A 144 13.80 -7.04 12.58
C ALA A 144 13.53 -7.44 11.13
N SER A 145 14.15 -8.51 10.64
CA SER A 145 13.95 -9.01 9.27
C SER A 145 12.52 -9.49 9.04
N CYS A 146 11.95 -10.22 10.01
CA CYS A 146 10.55 -10.61 9.98
C CYS A 146 9.64 -9.38 9.94
N LEU A 147 9.79 -8.46 10.89
CA LEU A 147 8.91 -7.29 11.00
C LEU A 147 9.02 -6.35 9.78
N LEU A 148 10.23 -6.10 9.24
CA LEU A 148 10.41 -5.35 8.00
C LEU A 148 9.75 -6.04 6.81
N SER A 149 9.89 -7.36 6.71
CA SER A 149 9.25 -8.14 5.64
C SER A 149 7.72 -8.09 5.73
N SER A 150 7.17 -8.08 6.95
CA SER A 150 5.74 -7.86 7.19
C SER A 150 5.28 -6.45 6.81
N MET A 151 6.06 -5.41 7.16
CA MET A 151 5.77 -4.02 6.77
C MET A 151 5.75 -3.86 5.24
N LEU A 152 6.79 -4.35 4.57
CA LEU A 152 6.90 -4.32 3.11
C LEU A 152 5.78 -5.11 2.44
N GLY A 153 5.45 -6.28 2.98
CA GLY A 153 4.38 -7.14 2.48
C GLY A 153 3.01 -6.47 2.56
N THR A 154 2.70 -5.88 3.71
CA THR A 154 1.44 -5.14 3.94
C THR A 154 1.33 -3.97 2.96
N LEU A 155 2.38 -3.16 2.85
CA LEU A 155 2.41 -2.00 1.95
C LEU A 155 2.30 -2.40 0.47
N ALA A 156 3.03 -3.44 0.06
CA ALA A 156 2.99 -3.98 -1.29
C ALA A 156 1.62 -4.54 -1.64
N CYS A 157 0.98 -5.28 -0.73
CA CYS A 157 -0.39 -5.76 -0.90
C CYS A 157 -1.36 -4.61 -1.17
N CYS A 158 -1.41 -3.61 -0.29
CA CYS A 158 -2.33 -2.47 -0.42
C CYS A 158 -2.06 -1.63 -1.67
N ASN A 159 -0.78 -1.37 -2.00
CA ASN A 159 -0.43 -0.60 -3.19
C ASN A 159 -0.73 -1.38 -4.48
N GLY A 160 -0.44 -2.68 -4.48
CA GLY A 160 -0.71 -3.57 -5.59
C GLY A 160 -2.20 -3.65 -5.90
N ASP A 161 -3.03 -3.87 -4.87
CA ASP A 161 -4.49 -3.88 -4.99
C ASP A 161 -5.03 -2.53 -5.49
N THR A 162 -4.56 -1.43 -4.92
CA THR A 162 -4.99 -0.09 -5.36
C THR A 162 -4.61 0.15 -6.83
N TRP A 163 -3.40 -0.23 -7.26
CA TRP A 163 -3.02 -0.08 -8.67
C TRP A 163 -3.86 -0.99 -9.58
N ALA A 164 -4.15 -2.22 -9.16
CA ALA A 164 -4.98 -3.14 -9.93
C ALA A 164 -6.39 -2.59 -10.14
N SER A 165 -7.04 -2.12 -9.07
CA SER A 165 -8.40 -1.57 -9.14
C SER A 165 -8.45 -0.24 -9.91
N GLU A 166 -7.49 0.66 -9.68
CA GLU A 166 -7.51 2.00 -10.28
C GLU A 166 -7.08 1.98 -11.76
N ILE A 167 -6.10 1.16 -12.13
CA ILE A 167 -5.61 1.04 -13.52
C ILE A 167 -6.46 0.03 -14.29
N GLY A 168 -6.73 -1.14 -13.71
CA GLY A 168 -7.48 -2.21 -14.35
C GLY A 168 -8.88 -1.79 -14.78
N THR A 169 -9.58 -0.99 -13.96
CA THR A 169 -10.94 -0.51 -14.26
C THR A 169 -11.02 0.33 -15.52
N VAL A 170 -10.00 1.13 -15.84
CA VAL A 170 -10.03 2.10 -16.94
C VAL A 170 -9.07 1.79 -18.09
N ALA A 171 -8.13 0.88 -17.90
CA ALA A 171 -7.11 0.55 -18.91
C ALA A 171 -7.24 -0.88 -19.44
N ALA A 172 -8.08 -1.74 -18.86
CA ALA A 172 -8.30 -3.08 -19.38
C ALA A 172 -9.01 -3.05 -20.75
N PHE A 173 -8.44 -3.80 -21.70
CA PHE A 173 -9.01 -3.98 -23.04
C PHE A 173 -10.13 -5.03 -23.08
N MET A 174 -10.01 -6.05 -22.22
CA MET A 174 -10.99 -7.12 -22.12
C MET A 174 -11.84 -6.96 -20.86
N LYS A 175 -13.08 -7.49 -20.92
CA LYS A 175 -13.91 -7.61 -19.72
C LYS A 175 -13.18 -8.42 -18.64
N PRO A 176 -13.26 -8.00 -17.36
CA PRO A 176 -12.72 -8.77 -16.25
C PRO A 176 -13.27 -10.19 -16.21
N ARG A 177 -12.48 -11.11 -15.65
CA ARG A 177 -12.92 -12.47 -15.35
C ARG A 177 -13.00 -12.65 -13.85
N LEU A 178 -14.08 -13.25 -13.37
CA LEU A 178 -14.24 -13.56 -11.95
C LEU A 178 -13.20 -14.61 -11.55
N ILE A 179 -12.41 -14.34 -10.51
CA ILE A 179 -11.27 -15.19 -10.14
C ILE A 179 -11.67 -16.62 -9.75
N THR A 180 -12.87 -16.81 -9.21
CA THR A 180 -13.36 -18.12 -8.74
C THR A 180 -13.94 -19.00 -9.85
N THR A 181 -14.53 -18.42 -10.89
CA THR A 181 -15.24 -19.18 -11.95
C THR A 181 -14.69 -18.96 -13.35
N TRP A 182 -13.78 -18.01 -13.51
CA TRP A 182 -13.19 -17.60 -14.79
C TRP A 182 -14.16 -17.06 -15.85
N LYS A 183 -15.43 -16.82 -15.47
CA LYS A 183 -16.46 -16.23 -16.33
C LYS A 183 -16.23 -14.73 -16.50
N LYS A 184 -16.58 -14.19 -17.67
CA LYS A 184 -16.52 -12.75 -17.93
C LYS A 184 -17.60 -12.03 -17.12
N VAL A 185 -17.22 -10.99 -16.41
CA VAL A 185 -18.11 -10.18 -15.55
C VAL A 185 -18.05 -8.70 -15.91
N PRO A 186 -19.07 -7.89 -15.57
CA PRO A 186 -19.01 -6.44 -15.73
C PRO A 186 -17.87 -5.81 -14.94
N VAL A 187 -17.38 -4.65 -15.40
CA VAL A 187 -16.36 -3.88 -14.67
C VAL A 187 -16.94 -3.38 -13.35
N GLY A 188 -16.15 -3.43 -12.27
CA GLY A 188 -16.60 -3.11 -10.91
C GLY A 188 -17.14 -4.31 -10.12
N THR A 189 -17.12 -5.52 -10.68
CA THR A 189 -17.43 -6.75 -9.94
C THR A 189 -16.31 -7.10 -8.97
N ASN A 190 -16.64 -7.29 -7.70
CA ASN A 190 -15.68 -7.75 -6.68
C ASN A 190 -15.10 -9.11 -7.07
N GLY A 191 -13.77 -9.23 -7.02
CA GLY A 191 -13.04 -10.40 -7.52
C GLY A 191 -12.91 -10.53 -9.03
N GLY A 192 -13.33 -9.51 -9.79
CA GLY A 192 -13.09 -9.42 -11.23
C GLY A 192 -11.65 -9.01 -11.53
N ILE A 193 -10.85 -9.95 -12.05
CA ILE A 193 -9.44 -9.69 -12.38
C ILE A 193 -9.22 -9.47 -13.88
N THR A 194 -8.22 -8.67 -14.21
CA THR A 194 -7.76 -8.42 -15.59
C THR A 194 -6.25 -8.59 -15.65
N LEU A 195 -5.71 -8.95 -16.82
CA LEU A 195 -4.26 -9.04 -17.00
C LEU A 195 -3.56 -7.69 -16.73
N VAL A 196 -4.18 -6.59 -17.16
CA VAL A 196 -3.67 -5.23 -16.89
C VAL A 196 -3.63 -4.96 -15.38
N GLY A 197 -4.68 -5.34 -14.65
CA GLY A 197 -4.73 -5.20 -13.18
C GLY A 197 -3.64 -6.02 -12.48
N LEU A 198 -3.42 -7.28 -12.89
CA LEU A 198 -2.37 -8.13 -12.33
C LEU A 198 -0.96 -7.61 -12.61
N CYS A 199 -0.70 -7.12 -13.83
CA CYS A 199 0.58 -6.46 -14.13
C CYS A 199 0.73 -5.18 -13.29
N ALA A 200 -0.33 -4.38 -13.17
CA ALA A 200 -0.34 -3.17 -12.35
C ALA A 200 -0.04 -3.47 -10.88
N SER A 201 -0.60 -4.55 -10.31
CA SER A 201 -0.32 -4.91 -8.92
C SER A 201 1.12 -5.36 -8.70
N ALA A 202 1.67 -6.14 -9.62
CA ALA A 202 3.07 -6.55 -9.60
C ALA A 202 4.04 -5.35 -9.69
N PHE A 203 3.77 -4.39 -10.59
CA PHE A 203 4.55 -3.15 -10.69
C PHE A 203 4.37 -2.23 -9.49
N GLY A 204 3.16 -2.17 -8.92
CA GLY A 204 2.88 -1.49 -7.65
C GLY A 204 3.68 -2.08 -6.49
N GLY A 205 3.89 -3.39 -6.47
CA GLY A 205 4.82 -4.03 -5.53
C GLY A 205 6.27 -3.62 -5.78
N LEU A 206 6.74 -3.70 -7.02
CA LEU A 206 8.13 -3.37 -7.39
C LEU A 206 8.52 -1.94 -7.05
N ILE A 207 7.65 -0.96 -7.28
CA ILE A 207 7.98 0.45 -6.99
C ILE A 207 8.26 0.66 -5.50
N LEU A 208 7.60 -0.09 -4.61
CA LEU A 208 7.87 -0.06 -3.18
C LEU A 208 9.19 -0.74 -2.82
N GLY A 209 9.54 -1.84 -3.49
CA GLY A 209 10.85 -2.47 -3.33
C GLY A 209 11.98 -1.54 -3.74
N PHE A 210 11.83 -0.82 -4.86
CA PHE A 210 12.80 0.20 -5.28
C PHE A 210 12.88 1.38 -4.29
N ALA A 211 11.73 1.84 -3.78
CA ALA A 211 11.69 2.89 -2.78
C ALA A 211 12.43 2.47 -1.49
N PHE A 212 12.22 1.23 -1.04
CA PHE A 212 12.92 0.65 0.10
C PHE A 212 14.43 0.61 -0.13
N LEU A 213 14.88 0.04 -1.25
CA LEU A 213 16.30 -0.06 -1.60
C LEU A 213 16.98 1.31 -1.69
N LEU A 214 16.33 2.28 -2.32
CA LEU A 214 16.84 3.64 -2.41
C LEU A 214 16.94 4.28 -1.02
N SER A 215 15.93 4.08 -0.17
CA SER A 215 15.95 4.61 1.20
C SER A 215 17.03 3.97 2.08
N LEU A 216 17.27 2.66 1.94
CA LEU A 216 18.37 1.99 2.65
C LEU A 216 19.71 2.59 2.25
N LYS A 217 19.96 2.82 0.95
CA LYS A 217 21.20 3.45 0.50
C LYS A 217 21.39 4.88 1.04
N LEU A 218 20.29 5.59 1.30
CA LEU A 218 20.34 6.97 1.82
C LEU A 218 20.48 7.02 3.34
N PHE A 219 19.91 6.05 4.08
CA PHE A 219 19.78 6.11 5.53
C PHE A 219 20.65 5.10 6.29
N VAL A 220 21.11 4.04 5.62
CA VAL A 220 22.04 3.04 6.18
C VAL A 220 23.43 3.32 5.62
N GLY A 221 24.40 3.54 6.52
CA GLY A 221 25.78 3.85 6.14
C GLY A 221 26.41 2.72 5.30
N SER A 222 27.21 3.12 4.31
CA SER A 222 27.85 2.24 3.31
C SER A 222 28.66 1.08 3.89
N ASP A 223 29.17 1.23 5.11
CA ASP A 223 30.09 0.27 5.72
C ASP A 223 29.38 -0.95 6.34
N THR A 224 28.05 -0.94 6.40
CA THR A 224 27.25 -1.95 7.15
C THR A 224 26.47 -2.92 6.27
N PHE A 225 26.58 -2.82 4.95
CA PHE A 225 25.55 -3.37 4.08
C PHE A 225 26.03 -3.81 2.69
N ASP A 226 25.70 -5.05 2.32
CA ASP A 226 25.80 -5.54 0.96
C ASP A 226 24.46 -5.36 0.23
N MET A 227 24.47 -4.51 -0.80
CA MET A 227 23.29 -4.19 -1.63
C MET A 227 22.70 -5.44 -2.28
N GLU A 228 23.54 -6.42 -2.64
CA GLU A 228 23.09 -7.62 -3.33
C GLU A 228 22.10 -8.43 -2.47
N THR A 229 22.39 -8.55 -1.17
CA THR A 229 21.52 -9.25 -0.22
C THR A 229 20.13 -8.63 -0.09
N GLN A 230 19.94 -7.36 -0.44
CA GLN A 230 18.62 -6.73 -0.35
C GLN A 230 17.82 -6.74 -1.64
N TYR A 231 18.39 -7.17 -2.77
CA TYR A 231 17.55 -7.37 -3.96
C TYR A 231 16.43 -8.40 -3.72
N HIS A 232 16.54 -9.20 -2.65
CA HIS A 232 15.43 -9.98 -2.10
C HIS A 232 14.16 -9.15 -1.81
N ALA A 233 14.30 -7.89 -1.37
CA ALA A 233 13.17 -6.98 -1.15
C ALA A 233 12.37 -6.70 -2.44
N LEU A 234 13.02 -6.62 -3.60
CA LEU A 234 12.32 -6.45 -4.89
C LEU A 234 11.42 -7.64 -5.22
N ARG A 235 11.94 -8.86 -5.01
CA ARG A 235 11.17 -10.09 -5.20
C ARG A 235 10.03 -10.17 -4.20
N LEU A 236 10.32 -9.89 -2.93
CA LEU A 236 9.33 -9.88 -1.86
C LEU A 236 8.17 -8.95 -2.18
N THR A 237 8.44 -7.69 -2.53
CA THR A 237 7.38 -6.72 -2.79
C THR A 237 6.67 -6.97 -4.12
N PHE A 238 7.36 -7.45 -5.17
CA PHE A 238 6.73 -7.90 -6.41
C PHE A 238 5.67 -8.97 -6.14
N TYR A 239 6.04 -10.02 -5.41
CA TYR A 239 5.13 -11.11 -5.07
C TYR A 239 4.04 -10.63 -4.12
N ALA A 240 4.37 -9.80 -3.12
CA ALA A 240 3.38 -9.31 -2.18
C ALA A 240 2.33 -8.39 -2.86
N GLY A 241 2.72 -7.58 -3.84
CA GLY A 241 1.78 -6.78 -4.63
C GLY A 241 0.86 -7.65 -5.49
N LEU A 242 1.44 -8.62 -6.22
CA LEU A 242 0.68 -9.52 -7.09
C LEU A 242 -0.24 -10.47 -6.31
N PHE A 243 0.31 -11.23 -5.36
CA PHE A 243 -0.46 -12.18 -4.57
C PHE A 243 -1.39 -11.48 -3.58
N GLY A 244 -1.01 -10.32 -3.04
CA GLY A 244 -1.89 -9.51 -2.21
C GLY A 244 -3.18 -9.12 -2.95
N SER A 245 -3.07 -8.62 -4.19
CA SER A 245 -4.26 -8.29 -4.99
C SER A 245 -5.08 -9.52 -5.38
N ILE A 246 -4.43 -10.68 -5.54
CA ILE A 246 -5.12 -11.96 -5.80
C ILE A 246 -5.91 -12.40 -4.56
N VAL A 247 -5.31 -12.32 -3.37
CA VAL A 247 -5.97 -12.62 -2.10
C VAL A 247 -7.17 -11.70 -1.90
N ASP A 248 -6.99 -10.40 -2.14
CA ASP A 248 -8.07 -9.41 -2.10
C ASP A 248 -9.22 -9.78 -3.04
N SER A 249 -8.90 -10.08 -4.30
CA SER A 249 -9.88 -10.51 -5.30
C SER A 249 -10.60 -11.81 -4.93
N LEU A 250 -9.91 -12.78 -4.31
CA LEU A 250 -10.53 -14.01 -3.82
C LEU A 250 -11.51 -13.72 -2.69
N LEU A 251 -11.06 -12.97 -1.68
CA LEU A 251 -11.91 -12.54 -0.56
C LEU A 251 -13.12 -11.76 -1.06
N GLY A 252 -12.93 -10.86 -2.02
CA GLY A 252 -14.00 -10.10 -2.64
C GLY A 252 -15.01 -10.96 -3.39
N ALA A 253 -14.54 -11.95 -4.15
CA ALA A 253 -15.42 -12.87 -4.88
C ALA A 253 -16.30 -13.73 -3.95
N PHE A 254 -15.84 -14.02 -2.72
CA PHE A 254 -16.57 -14.83 -1.74
C PHE A 254 -17.43 -13.99 -0.79
N PHE A 255 -16.88 -12.89 -0.28
CA PHE A 255 -17.42 -12.17 0.88
C PHE A 255 -17.92 -10.76 0.60
N GLN A 256 -17.84 -10.27 -0.64
CA GLN A 256 -18.42 -8.99 -1.02
C GLN A 256 -19.48 -9.16 -2.09
N TYR A 257 -20.70 -8.70 -1.81
CA TYR A 257 -21.80 -8.77 -2.76
C TYR A 257 -21.50 -7.93 -4.01
N SER A 258 -21.77 -8.50 -5.19
CA SER A 258 -21.78 -7.79 -6.47
C SER A 258 -23.06 -8.11 -7.22
N GLY A 259 -23.82 -7.07 -7.58
CA GLY A 259 -24.99 -7.17 -8.44
C GLY A 259 -25.00 -6.12 -9.54
N PHE A 260 -25.52 -6.44 -10.72
CA PHE A 260 -25.67 -5.48 -11.81
C PHE A 260 -27.02 -4.76 -11.73
N CYS A 261 -27.00 -3.43 -11.53
CA CYS A 261 -28.22 -2.63 -11.49
C CYS A 261 -28.65 -2.22 -12.91
N SER A 262 -29.81 -2.69 -13.36
CA SER A 262 -30.34 -2.41 -14.70
C SER A 262 -30.68 -0.94 -14.96
N LEU A 263 -31.01 -0.17 -13.92
CA LEU A 263 -31.31 1.26 -14.00
C LEU A 263 -30.02 2.11 -14.04
N ARG A 264 -29.09 1.85 -13.13
CA ARG A 264 -27.83 2.61 -13.02
C ARG A 264 -26.79 2.19 -14.06
N LYS A 265 -26.96 1.02 -14.70
CA LYS A 265 -26.02 0.40 -15.64
C LYS A 265 -24.62 0.20 -15.06
N LYS A 266 -24.55 -0.10 -13.77
CA LYS A 266 -23.30 -0.28 -13.00
C LYS A 266 -23.42 -1.49 -12.08
N VAL A 267 -22.27 -2.03 -11.68
CA VAL A 267 -22.20 -2.98 -10.57
C VAL A 267 -22.40 -2.20 -9.26
N VAL A 268 -23.19 -2.78 -8.36
CA VAL A 268 -23.50 -2.22 -7.04
C VAL A 268 -23.17 -3.22 -5.94
N SER A 269 -22.90 -2.67 -4.77
CA SER A 269 -22.43 -3.39 -3.58
C SER A 269 -23.56 -3.92 -2.68
N GLN A 270 -24.82 -3.56 -2.97
CA GLN A 270 -25.97 -3.96 -2.17
C GLN A 270 -27.11 -4.52 -3.04
N PRO A 271 -27.84 -5.55 -2.55
CA PRO A 271 -28.99 -6.09 -3.24
C PRO A 271 -30.16 -5.09 -3.26
N SER A 272 -30.85 -5.00 -4.39
CA SER A 272 -32.07 -4.21 -4.55
C SER A 272 -33.01 -4.86 -5.57
N ARG A 273 -34.24 -4.34 -5.70
CA ARG A 273 -35.23 -4.87 -6.66
C ARG A 273 -34.79 -4.79 -8.13
N THR A 274 -33.81 -3.96 -8.45
CA THR A 274 -33.35 -3.69 -9.82
C THR A 274 -31.98 -4.30 -10.11
N THR A 275 -31.46 -5.10 -9.18
CA THR A 275 -30.13 -5.72 -9.30
C THR A 275 -30.22 -7.20 -9.58
N GLU A 276 -29.51 -7.62 -10.62
CA GLU A 276 -29.24 -9.03 -10.90
C GLU A 276 -27.96 -9.45 -10.19
N PHE A 277 -28.01 -10.56 -9.45
CA PHE A 277 -26.84 -11.07 -8.71
C PHE A 277 -25.72 -11.52 -9.65
N ILE A 278 -24.46 -11.23 -9.30
CA ILE A 278 -23.27 -11.69 -10.02
C ILE A 278 -22.45 -12.65 -9.15
N SER A 279 -22.02 -12.20 -7.96
CA SER A 279 -21.09 -12.96 -7.11
C SER A 279 -21.07 -12.46 -5.66
N GLY A 280 -20.45 -13.28 -4.80
CA GLY A 280 -20.16 -12.97 -3.41
C GLY A 280 -21.35 -13.01 -2.46
N SER A 281 -21.12 -12.55 -1.25
CA SER A 281 -22.10 -12.46 -0.18
C SER A 281 -21.97 -11.10 0.52
N PRO A 282 -23.00 -10.55 1.16
CA PRO A 282 -22.93 -9.24 1.81
C PRO A 282 -22.31 -9.33 3.21
N VAL A 283 -21.16 -9.99 3.34
CA VAL A 283 -20.49 -10.23 4.63
C VAL A 283 -19.51 -9.11 4.95
N PHE A 284 -18.72 -8.71 3.96
CA PHE A 284 -17.72 -7.66 4.07
C PHE A 284 -17.90 -6.55 3.04
N ASP A 285 -17.46 -5.35 3.41
CA ASP A 285 -17.23 -4.25 2.48
C ASP A 285 -15.79 -4.25 1.94
N ASN A 286 -15.45 -3.26 1.11
CA ASN A 286 -14.11 -3.13 0.53
C ASN A 286 -13.03 -2.84 1.57
N ASP A 287 -13.34 -2.00 2.55
CA ASP A 287 -12.35 -1.59 3.53
C ASP A 287 -11.99 -2.79 4.43
N GLN A 288 -12.95 -3.64 4.78
CA GLN A 288 -12.71 -4.87 5.54
C GLN A 288 -11.89 -5.91 4.76
N VAL A 289 -12.15 -6.06 3.46
CA VAL A 289 -11.37 -6.98 2.60
C VAL A 289 -9.93 -6.51 2.47
N ASN A 290 -9.69 -5.22 2.23
CA ASN A 290 -8.34 -4.64 2.21
C ASN A 290 -7.58 -4.87 3.53
N LEU A 291 -8.27 -4.72 4.67
CA LEU A 291 -7.67 -5.00 5.97
C LEU A 291 -7.28 -6.48 6.09
N LEU A 292 -8.18 -7.40 5.72
CA LEU A 292 -7.94 -8.84 5.80
C LEU A 292 -6.85 -9.32 4.84
N SER A 293 -6.81 -8.81 3.60
CA SER A 293 -5.76 -9.13 2.65
C SER A 293 -4.39 -8.65 3.16
N SER A 294 -4.33 -7.44 3.72
CA SER A 294 -3.10 -6.90 4.33
C SER A 294 -2.65 -7.70 5.56
N LEU A 295 -3.58 -8.20 6.40
CA LEU A 295 -3.32 -9.06 7.56
C LEU A 295 -2.72 -10.40 7.13
N ILE A 296 -3.31 -11.04 6.12
CA ILE A 296 -2.81 -12.29 5.56
C ILE A 296 -1.38 -12.10 5.03
N MET A 297 -1.16 -11.02 4.27
CA MET A 297 0.16 -10.75 3.71
C MET A 297 1.19 -10.41 4.78
N ALA A 298 0.81 -9.73 5.87
CA ALA A 298 1.71 -9.46 7.01
C ALA A 298 2.30 -10.73 7.64
N VAL A 299 1.56 -11.86 7.58
CA VAL A 299 2.02 -13.16 8.09
C VAL A 299 2.78 -13.95 7.02
N ILE A 300 2.31 -13.95 5.78
CA ILE A 300 2.90 -14.75 4.70
C ILE A 300 4.25 -14.19 4.25
N THR A 301 4.40 -12.86 4.14
CA THR A 301 5.63 -12.27 3.60
C THR A 301 6.89 -12.53 4.44
N PRO A 302 6.91 -12.44 5.78
CA PRO A 302 8.11 -12.80 6.55
C PRO A 302 8.49 -14.28 6.41
N ILE A 303 7.50 -15.18 6.30
CA ILE A 303 7.74 -16.61 6.10
C ILE A 303 8.41 -16.83 4.74
N TYR A 304 7.85 -16.26 3.68
CA TYR A 304 8.45 -16.33 2.35
C TYR A 304 9.85 -15.68 2.32
N ALA A 305 10.02 -14.52 2.95
CA ALA A 305 11.30 -13.82 3.00
C ALA A 305 12.38 -14.65 3.71
N TYR A 306 12.04 -15.35 4.81
CA TYR A 306 12.96 -16.22 5.52
C TYR A 306 13.39 -17.42 4.67
N TYR A 307 12.45 -18.14 4.06
CA TYR A 307 12.77 -19.33 3.26
C TYR A 307 13.45 -19.00 1.92
N SER A 308 13.25 -17.78 1.40
CA SER A 308 13.95 -17.29 0.21
C SER A 308 15.26 -16.56 0.52
N TRP A 309 15.62 -16.43 1.79
CA TRP A 309 16.88 -15.81 2.21
C TRP A 309 18.06 -16.70 1.78
N PRO A 310 19.12 -16.14 1.17
CA PRO A 310 20.26 -16.92 0.74
C PRO A 310 21.00 -17.39 2.00
N LYS A 311 21.08 -18.71 2.16
CA LYS A 311 21.95 -19.33 3.15
C LYS A 311 23.33 -19.38 2.53
N TYR A 312 24.18 -18.42 2.86
CA TYR A 312 25.60 -18.56 2.60
C TYR A 312 26.14 -19.52 3.66
N ASP A 313 26.57 -20.70 3.23
CA ASP A 313 27.34 -21.65 4.04
C ASP A 313 28.72 -21.07 4.41
#